data_AF-A0A7X8CTQ3-F1
#
_entry.id   AF-A0A7X8CTQ3-F1
#
_cell.length_a   1.000
_cell.length_b   1.000
_cell.length_c   1.000
_cell.angle_alpha   90.00
_cell.angle_beta   90.00
_cell.angle_gamma   90.00
#
_symmetry.space_group_name_H-M   'P 1'
#
loop_
_entity.id
_entity.type
_entity.pdbx_description
1 polymer ?
#
loop_
_entity_poly.entity_id
_entity_poly.type
_entity_poly.pdbx_seq_one_letter_code
_entity_poly.pdbx_strand_id
1 'polypeptide(L)'
;ETLAVPSLVVISSLGADEKSSNFYLRTKGQMEKKVAESYHGNLKFVRPSLLMGNRKEFRFGEKIAILFMKVFGWIFAGPLVRFRGIKAADVAGCMIKISGFPSGKMIYESDELVRLAEK
;
A
#
# COMPACT_ATOMS: atom_id res chain seq x y z
N GLU A 1 8.24 10.74 26.88
CA GLU A 1 7.62 9.40 26.94
C GLU A 1 7.48 8.86 25.52
N THR A 2 8.04 7.69 25.24
CA THR A 2 7.78 6.99 23.98
C THR A 2 6.43 6.30 24.15
N LEU A 3 5.42 6.67 23.36
CA LEU A 3 4.11 6.00 23.38
C LEU A 3 4.34 4.49 23.21
N ALA A 4 3.93 3.68 24.19
CA ALA A 4 4.05 2.23 24.17
C ALA A 4 3.01 1.62 23.20
N VAL A 5 3.16 1.90 21.91
CA VAL A 5 2.30 1.38 20.86
C VAL A 5 2.78 -0.04 20.53
N PRO A 6 1.98 -1.09 20.76
CA PRO A 6 2.43 -2.48 20.59
C PRO A 6 2.54 -2.89 19.11
N SER A 7 1.71 -2.33 18.23
CA SER A 7 1.82 -2.51 16.78
C SER A 7 1.45 -1.25 16.03
N LEU A 8 2.22 -0.96 14.99
CA LEU A 8 2.01 0.16 14.08
C LEU A 8 1.83 -0.38 12.65
N VAL A 9 0.71 -0.07 12.02
CA VAL A 9 0.43 -0.43 10.62
C VAL A 9 0.28 0.84 9.79
N VAL A 10 1.15 1.03 8.81
CA VAL A 10 1.29 2.27 8.03
C VAL A 10 0.87 2.06 6.58
N ILE A 11 0.06 2.97 6.03
CA ILE A 11 -0.35 2.95 4.63
C ILE A 11 0.71 3.63 3.74
N SER A 12 1.37 2.82 2.93
CA SER A 12 2.31 3.26 1.89
C SER A 12 1.64 3.23 0.51
N SER A 13 2.33 2.71 -0.50
CA SER A 13 1.86 2.56 -1.88
C SER A 13 2.57 1.40 -2.55
N LEU A 14 1.88 0.74 -3.48
CA LEU A 14 2.51 -0.16 -4.42
C LEU A 14 3.68 0.54 -5.12
N GLY A 15 4.85 -0.13 -5.15
CA GLY A 15 6.06 0.40 -5.79
C GLY A 15 6.78 1.51 -5.02
N ALA A 16 6.48 1.71 -3.73
CA ALA A 16 7.24 2.61 -2.88
C ALA A 16 8.73 2.21 -2.86
N ASP A 17 9.59 3.17 -3.20
CA ASP A 17 11.03 2.96 -3.32
C ASP A 17 11.73 4.30 -3.11
N GLU A 18 12.61 4.38 -2.11
CA GLU A 18 13.36 5.60 -1.76
C GLU A 18 14.26 6.11 -2.90
N LYS A 19 14.58 5.25 -3.89
CA LYS A 19 15.41 5.57 -5.06
C LYS A 19 14.59 5.88 -6.32
N SER A 20 13.26 5.86 -6.25
CA SER A 20 12.40 6.09 -7.42
C SER A 20 12.62 7.49 -8.02
N SER A 21 12.58 7.61 -9.34
CA SER A 21 12.53 8.93 -10.02
C SER A 21 11.18 9.62 -9.86
N ASN A 22 10.10 8.84 -9.64
CA ASN A 22 8.76 9.36 -9.35
C ASN A 22 8.73 9.94 -7.92
N PHE A 23 8.45 11.25 -7.80
CA PHE A 23 8.39 11.96 -6.53
C PHE A 23 7.50 11.27 -5.49
N TYR A 24 6.31 10.83 -5.89
CA TYR A 24 5.36 10.19 -4.97
C TYR A 24 5.89 8.86 -4.41
N LEU A 25 6.40 7.98 -5.29
CA LEU A 25 6.95 6.69 -4.88
C LEU A 25 8.22 6.86 -4.03
N ARG A 26 9.04 7.87 -4.35
CA ARG A 26 10.20 8.26 -3.56
C ARG A 26 9.84 8.73 -2.17
N THR A 27 8.87 9.64 -2.04
CA THR A 27 8.38 10.11 -0.74
C THR A 27 7.82 8.97 0.10
N LYS A 28 7.06 8.05 -0.52
CA LYS A 28 6.55 6.86 0.18
C LYS A 28 7.67 5.94 0.66
N GLY A 29 8.66 5.63 -0.18
CA GLY A 29 9.80 4.80 0.22
C GLY A 29 10.68 5.45 1.29
N GLN A 30 10.94 6.75 1.20
CA GLN A 30 11.67 7.50 2.23
C GLN A 30 10.92 7.51 3.57
N MET A 31 9.60 7.61 3.55
CA MET A 31 8.76 7.51 4.74
C MET A 31 8.86 6.12 5.38
N GLU A 32 8.76 5.04 4.59
CA GLU A 32 8.91 3.68 5.11
C GLU A 32 10.24 3.49 5.84
N LYS A 33 11.34 3.94 5.21
CA LYS A 33 12.68 3.86 5.81
C LYS A 33 12.76 4.60 7.15
N LYS A 34 12.35 5.87 7.18
CA LYS A 34 12.43 6.69 8.40
C LYS A 34 11.56 6.14 9.53
N VAL A 35 10.39 5.60 9.21
CA VAL A 35 9.51 4.97 10.21
C VAL A 35 10.15 3.69 10.74
N ALA A 36 10.73 2.86 9.87
CA ALA A 36 11.43 1.64 10.28
C ALA A 36 12.66 1.92 11.16
N GLU A 37 13.39 3.00 10.89
CA GLU A 37 14.53 3.46 11.70
C GLU A 37 14.10 4.00 13.07
N SER A 38 12.88 4.55 13.18
CA SER A 38 12.41 5.24 14.40
C SER A 38 11.55 4.36 15.31
N TYR A 39 10.92 3.31 14.78
CA TYR A 39 9.95 2.50 15.52
C TYR A 39 10.42 1.04 15.64
N HIS A 40 10.64 0.62 16.88
CA HIS A 40 11.26 -0.67 17.23
C HIS A 40 10.23 -1.74 17.64
N GLY A 41 8.93 -1.43 17.57
CA GLY A 41 7.84 -2.36 17.87
C GLY A 41 7.40 -3.18 16.66
N ASN A 42 6.19 -3.75 16.73
CA ASN A 42 5.64 -4.54 15.63
C ASN A 42 5.14 -3.66 14.47
N LEU A 43 6.05 -3.37 13.54
CA LEU A 43 5.81 -2.50 12.39
C LEU A 43 5.37 -3.28 11.14
N LYS A 44 4.31 -2.80 10.49
CA LYS A 44 3.93 -3.23 9.14
C LYS A 44 3.64 -2.05 8.23
N PHE A 45 4.02 -2.19 6.97
CA PHE A 45 3.65 -1.33 5.86
C PHE A 45 2.68 -2.08 4.95
N VAL A 46 1.57 -1.45 4.62
CA VAL A 46 0.65 -1.93 3.59
C VAL A 46 0.84 -1.08 2.33
N ARG A 47 1.04 -1.75 1.19
CA ARG A 47 1.30 -1.11 -0.10
C ARG A 47 0.14 -1.39 -1.07
N PRO A 48 -1.01 -0.73 -0.88
CA PRO A 48 -2.14 -0.92 -1.76
C PRO A 48 -1.85 -0.38 -3.16
N SER A 49 -2.51 -0.96 -4.15
CA SER A 49 -2.63 -0.44 -5.51
C SER A 49 -3.61 0.75 -5.54
N LEU A 50 -4.32 0.94 -6.66
CA LEU A 50 -5.34 1.96 -6.78
C LEU A 50 -6.51 1.68 -5.82
N LEU A 51 -6.71 2.58 -4.85
CA LEU A 51 -7.84 2.49 -3.93
C LEU A 51 -9.16 2.84 -4.64
N MET A 52 -10.07 1.87 -4.70
CA MET A 52 -11.42 2.00 -5.25
C MET A 52 -12.45 2.32 -4.14
N GLY A 53 -13.47 3.11 -4.47
CA GLY A 53 -14.56 3.47 -3.56
C GLY A 53 -15.28 4.76 -3.99
N ASN A 54 -16.40 5.08 -3.34
CA ASN A 54 -17.14 6.31 -3.59
C ASN A 54 -16.32 7.52 -3.15
N ARG A 55 -15.64 8.16 -4.10
CA ARG A 55 -14.87 9.39 -3.88
C ARG A 55 -15.43 10.48 -4.77
N LYS A 56 -15.66 11.66 -4.19
CA LYS A 56 -15.95 12.89 -4.95
C LYS A 56 -14.69 13.48 -5.60
N GLU A 57 -13.51 13.15 -5.09
CA GLU A 57 -12.23 13.68 -5.57
C GLU A 57 -11.31 12.58 -6.12
N PHE A 58 -10.93 12.77 -7.39
CA PHE A 58 -9.94 11.98 -8.12
C PHE A 58 -8.55 12.27 -7.55
N ARG A 59 -8.11 11.43 -6.62
CA ARG A 59 -6.98 11.74 -5.73
C ARG A 59 -5.63 11.99 -6.41
N PHE A 60 -5.47 11.69 -7.71
CA PHE A 60 -4.24 11.90 -8.48
C PHE A 60 -4.41 11.59 -9.99
N GLY A 61 -5.64 11.32 -10.43
CA GLY A 61 -5.88 10.30 -11.45
C GLY A 61 -6.07 10.76 -12.88
N GLU A 62 -6.05 12.06 -13.22
CA GLU A 62 -6.18 12.40 -14.65
C GLU A 62 -4.94 11.95 -15.43
N LYS A 63 -3.75 12.48 -15.15
CA LYS A 63 -2.57 12.21 -16.00
C LYS A 63 -2.00 10.80 -15.84
N ILE A 64 -1.92 10.28 -14.61
CA ILE A 64 -1.34 8.96 -14.36
C ILE A 64 -2.32 7.85 -14.71
N ALA A 65 -3.62 7.99 -14.43
CA ALA A 65 -4.58 6.96 -14.82
C ALA A 65 -4.81 6.97 -16.35
N ILE A 66 -4.79 8.12 -17.02
CA ILE A 66 -4.83 8.18 -18.50
C ILE A 66 -3.61 7.47 -19.11
N LEU A 67 -2.40 7.76 -18.63
CA LEU A 67 -1.19 7.12 -19.17
C LEU A 67 -1.18 5.60 -18.87
N PHE A 68 -1.60 5.19 -17.68
CA PHE A 68 -1.61 3.79 -17.27
C PHE A 68 -2.70 2.98 -18.00
N MET A 69 -3.93 3.52 -18.11
CA MET A 69 -5.03 2.89 -18.84
C MET A 69 -4.76 2.80 -20.34
N LYS A 70 -4.18 3.85 -20.94
CA LYS A 70 -3.88 3.91 -22.38
C LYS A 70 -2.80 2.90 -22.81
N VAL A 71 -1.88 2.55 -21.92
CA VAL A 71 -0.76 1.64 -22.24
C VAL A 71 -1.03 0.19 -21.80
N PHE A 72 -1.75 -0.02 -20.69
CA PHE A 72 -1.83 -1.34 -20.04
C PHE A 72 -3.25 -1.86 -19.79
N GLY A 73 -4.31 -1.18 -20.24
CA GLY A 73 -5.71 -1.58 -20.03
C GLY A 73 -6.06 -3.02 -20.43
N TRP A 74 -5.39 -3.53 -21.47
CA TRP A 74 -5.49 -4.88 -22.02
C TRP A 74 -4.68 -5.99 -21.33
N ILE A 75 -3.79 -5.70 -20.36
CA ILE A 75 -2.78 -6.68 -19.86
C ILE A 75 -3.01 -7.06 -18.37
N PHE A 76 -4.17 -6.79 -17.77
CA PHE A 76 -4.42 -7.18 -16.36
C PHE A 76 -4.75 -8.67 -16.15
N ALA A 77 -3.85 -9.55 -16.61
CA ALA A 77 -3.79 -10.98 -16.33
C ALA A 77 -2.40 -11.37 -15.79
N GLY A 78 -2.31 -12.38 -14.92
CA GLY A 78 -1.03 -12.87 -14.36
C GLY A 78 -0.40 -11.94 -13.31
N PRO A 79 0.93 -11.71 -13.29
CA PRO A 79 1.64 -10.96 -12.24
C PRO A 79 1.22 -9.48 -12.13
N LEU A 80 0.41 -9.01 -13.08
CA LEU A 80 -0.16 -7.66 -13.11
C LEU A 80 -1.44 -7.52 -12.28
N VAL A 81 -1.95 -8.60 -11.67
CA VAL A 81 -3.08 -8.57 -10.73
C VAL A 81 -2.82 -7.62 -9.55
N ARG A 82 -1.56 -7.46 -9.12
CA ARG A 82 -1.18 -6.49 -8.07
C ARG A 82 -1.51 -5.03 -8.41
N PHE A 83 -1.78 -4.72 -9.68
CA PHE A 83 -2.19 -3.38 -10.12
C PHE A 83 -3.72 -3.21 -10.22
N ARG A 84 -4.50 -4.29 -10.07
CA ARG A 84 -5.97 -4.18 -9.95
C ARG A 84 -6.30 -3.37 -8.72
N GLY A 85 -7.28 -2.48 -8.86
CA GLY A 85 -7.71 -1.66 -7.74
C GLY A 85 -8.27 -2.49 -6.59
N ILE A 86 -8.03 -2.04 -5.36
CA ILE A 86 -8.52 -2.67 -4.12
C ILE A 86 -9.47 -1.70 -3.42
N LYS A 87 -10.58 -2.19 -2.85
CA LYS A 87 -11.50 -1.29 -2.15
C LYS A 87 -10.84 -0.75 -0.89
N ALA A 88 -11.10 0.52 -0.58
CA ALA A 88 -10.57 1.13 0.64
C ALA A 88 -11.01 0.38 1.92
N ALA A 89 -12.24 -0.15 1.93
CA ALA A 89 -12.76 -0.97 3.01
C ALA A 89 -11.95 -2.27 3.20
N ASP A 90 -11.59 -2.93 2.09
CA ASP A 90 -10.79 -4.17 2.11
C ASP A 90 -9.40 -3.90 2.69
N VAL A 91 -8.76 -2.80 2.29
CA VAL A 91 -7.46 -2.38 2.86
C VAL A 91 -7.58 -2.15 4.37
N ALA A 92 -8.62 -1.44 4.81
CA ALA A 92 -8.84 -1.18 6.24
C ALA A 92 -9.03 -2.49 7.02
N GLY A 93 -9.84 -3.42 6.51
CA GLY A 93 -10.02 -4.75 7.11
C GLY A 93 -8.71 -5.54 7.20
N CYS A 94 -7.91 -5.50 6.14
CA CYS A 94 -6.58 -6.12 6.13
C CYS A 94 -5.64 -5.49 7.14
N MET A 95 -5.62 -4.15 7.30
CA MET A 95 -4.80 -3.48 8.30
C MET A 95 -5.14 -3.92 9.73
N ILE A 96 -6.44 -4.08 10.04
CA ILE A 96 -6.90 -4.57 11.35
C ILE A 96 -6.36 -5.99 11.57
N LYS A 97 -6.55 -6.90 10.61
CA LYS A 97 -6.03 -8.29 10.71
C LYS A 97 -4.50 -8.29 10.88
N ILE A 98 -3.79 -7.53 10.06
CA ILE A 98 -2.32 -7.44 10.05
C ILE A 98 -1.79 -6.89 11.38
N SER A 99 -2.51 -5.98 12.05
CA SER A 99 -2.09 -5.43 13.34
C SER A 99 -1.91 -6.53 14.40
N GLY A 100 -2.72 -7.59 14.35
CA GLY A 100 -2.65 -8.73 15.27
C GLY A 100 -1.61 -9.80 14.90
N PHE A 101 -0.99 -9.73 13.72
CA PHE A 101 0.00 -10.74 13.31
C PHE A 101 1.31 -10.61 14.10
N PRO A 102 2.02 -11.74 14.34
CA PRO A 102 3.31 -11.70 15.01
C PRO A 102 4.32 -10.87 14.21
N SER A 103 5.35 -10.38 14.91
CA SER A 103 6.49 -9.71 14.28
C SER A 103 7.21 -10.67 13.32
N GLY A 104 7.62 -10.17 12.15
CA GLY A 104 8.43 -10.93 11.20
C GLY A 104 8.31 -10.40 9.78
N LYS A 105 7.07 -10.28 9.27
CA LYS A 105 6.82 -9.68 7.95
C LYS A 105 6.44 -8.21 8.08
N MET A 106 7.27 -7.34 7.50
CA MET A 106 7.09 -5.88 7.56
C MET A 106 6.31 -5.28 6.39
N ILE A 107 6.26 -5.88 5.20
CA ILE A 107 5.64 -5.28 4.01
C ILE A 107 4.58 -6.21 3.46
N TYR A 108 3.37 -5.69 3.21
CA TYR A 108 2.26 -6.41 2.57
C TYR A 108 1.91 -5.71 1.26
N GLU A 109 2.21 -6.37 0.15
CA GLU A 109 1.94 -5.86 -1.20
C GLU A 109 0.45 -6.01 -1.57
N SER A 110 0.02 -5.27 -2.59
CA SER A 110 -1.40 -5.18 -2.93
C SER A 110 -2.07 -6.51 -3.27
N ASP A 111 -1.37 -7.45 -3.91
CA ASP A 111 -1.94 -8.78 -4.21
C ASP A 111 -2.14 -9.60 -2.93
N GLU A 112 -1.29 -9.41 -1.92
CA GLU A 112 -1.45 -10.03 -0.61
C GLU A 112 -2.63 -9.45 0.14
N LEU A 113 -2.84 -8.13 0.05
CA LEU A 113 -3.99 -7.46 0.64
C LEU A 113 -5.30 -7.97 0.01
N VAL A 114 -5.32 -8.20 -1.31
CA VAL A 114 -6.48 -8.80 -2.00
C VAL A 114 -6.74 -10.22 -1.48
N ARG A 115 -5.71 -11.07 -1.45
CA ARG A 115 -5.83 -12.46 -0.93
C ARG A 115 -6.26 -12.50 0.54
N LEU A 116 -5.87 -11.52 1.35
CA LEU A 116 -6.24 -11.42 2.76
C LEU A 116 -7.66 -10.87 2.98
N ALA A 117 -8.18 -10.09 2.01
CA ALA A 117 -9.55 -9.60 2.02
C ALA A 117 -10.56 -10.66 1.59
N GLU A 118 -10.17 -11.57 0.71
CA GLU A 118 -11.00 -12.70 0.24
C GLU A 118 -11.16 -13.84 1.28
N LYS A 119 -10.34 -13.83 2.34
CA LYS A 119 -10.37 -14.80 3.45
C LYS A 119 -11.07 -14.23 4.68
#